data_AF-A0A7R9HXL0-F1
#
_entry.id   AF-A0A7R9HXL0-F1
#
_cell.length_a   1.000
_cell.length_b   1.000
_cell.length_c   1.000
_cell.angle_alpha   90.00
_cell.angle_beta   90.00
_cell.angle_gamma   90.00
#
_symmetry.space_group_name_H-M   'P 1'
#
loop_
_entity.id
_entity.type
_entity.pdbx_description
1 polymer ?
#
loop_
_entity_poly.entity_id
_entity_poly.type
_entity_poly.pdbx_seq_one_letter_code
_entity_poly.pdbx_strand_id
1 'polypeptide(L)' 'MALSSCIELNIERRIKERNPTPDTSELIPELWEPVTPDKLNYFYIGHHLGLGSELLQERANFWASLPIRDKETVQARDEL' A
#
# COMPACT_ATOMS: atom_id res chain seq x y z
N MET A 1 23.49 19.87 -12.90
CA MET A 1 22.02 19.73 -13.04
C MET A 1 21.71 18.31 -13.52
N ALA A 2 21.59 17.33 -12.61
CA ALA A 2 21.32 15.93 -13.01
C ALA A 2 20.42 15.18 -12.00
N LEU A 3 19.64 15.91 -11.18
CA LEU A 3 18.69 15.28 -10.25
C LEU A 3 17.30 15.05 -10.87
N SER A 4 16.97 15.70 -12.00
CA SER A 4 15.65 15.55 -12.66
C SER A 4 15.47 14.23 -13.39
N SER A 5 16.56 13.61 -13.87
CA SER A 5 16.47 12.43 -14.74
C SER A 5 16.18 11.13 -13.98
N CYS A 6 16.55 11.02 -12.70
CA CYS A 6 16.41 9.78 -11.93
C CYS A 6 14.98 9.54 -11.40
N ILE A 7 14.17 10.58 -11.23
CA ILE A 7 12.77 10.44 -10.80
C ILE A 7 11.87 10.10 -12.00
N GLU A 8 12.07 10.78 -13.14
CA GLU A 8 11.25 10.60 -14.35
C GLU A 8 11.45 9.22 -15.01
N LEU A 9 12.69 8.71 -15.10
CA LEU A 9 12.96 7.39 -15.68
C LEU A 9 12.40 6.22 -14.87
N ASN A 10 12.05 6.46 -13.60
CA ASN A 10 11.64 5.41 -12.67
C ASN A 10 10.12 5.20 -12.62
N ILE A 11 9.32 6.25 -12.86
CA ILE A 11 7.85 6.16 -12.82
C ILE A 11 7.31 5.30 -13.98
N GLU A 12 7.81 5.50 -15.20
CA GLU A 12 7.38 4.75 -16.38
C GLU A 12 7.61 3.24 -16.22
N ARG A 13 8.77 2.85 -15.66
CA ARG A 13 9.10 1.45 -15.41
C ARG A 13 8.17 0.84 -14.35
N ARG A 14 7.89 1.56 -13.27
CA ARG A 14 6.95 1.14 -12.21
C ARG A 14 5.55 0.87 -12.75
N ILE A 15 5.05 1.78 -13.59
CA ILE A 15 3.73 1.65 -14.23
C ILE A 15 3.71 0.43 -15.14
N LYS A 16 4.74 0.26 -15.97
CA LYS A 16 4.85 -0.84 -16.93
C LYS A 16 4.91 -2.21 -16.24
N GLU A 17 5.73 -2.34 -15.21
CA GLU A 17 5.96 -3.62 -14.51
C GLU A 17 4.94 -3.89 -13.41
N ARG A 18 4.05 -2.92 -13.12
CA ARG A 18 3.12 -2.94 -11.98
C ARG A 18 3.82 -3.22 -10.65
N ASN A 19 5.09 -2.82 -10.56
CA ASN A 19 5.94 -2.96 -9.39
C ASN A 19 6.34 -1.55 -8.92
N PRO A 20 5.95 -1.13 -7.70
CA PRO A 20 6.30 0.18 -7.16
C PRO A 20 7.81 0.42 -7.03
N THR A 21 8.61 -0.64 -6.97
CA THR A 21 10.07 -0.62 -6.79
C THR A 21 10.69 -1.73 -7.64
N PRO A 22 10.82 -1.54 -8.96
CA PRO A 22 11.36 -2.55 -9.86
C PRO A 22 12.87 -2.78 -9.63
N ASP A 23 13.58 -1.74 -9.18
CA ASP A 23 15.02 -1.75 -8.94
C ASP A 23 15.34 -1.14 -7.57
N THR A 24 16.43 -1.60 -6.95
CA THR A 24 17.00 -0.98 -5.74
C THR A 24 17.91 0.19 -6.09
N SER A 25 17.91 1.23 -5.26
CA SER A 25 18.76 2.42 -5.39
C SER A 25 19.13 2.99 -4.02
N GLU A 26 20.01 3.98 -3.96
CA GLU A 26 20.32 4.68 -2.70
C GLU A 26 19.06 5.30 -2.05
N LEU A 27 18.05 5.67 -2.85
CA LEU A 27 16.79 6.22 -2.36
C LEU A 27 15.76 5.15 -1.97
N ILE A 28 15.85 3.95 -2.53
CA ILE A 28 14.93 2.84 -2.27
C ILE A 28 15.79 1.58 -2.14
N PRO A 29 16.31 1.30 -0.94
CA PRO A 29 17.30 0.25 -0.75
C PRO A 29 16.71 -1.17 -0.83
N GLU A 30 15.40 -1.30 -0.66
CA GLU A 30 14.70 -2.58 -0.59
C GLU A 30 13.61 -2.68 -1.67
N LEU A 31 13.47 -3.88 -2.24
CA LEU A 31 12.36 -4.19 -3.13
C LEU A 31 11.07 -4.35 -2.32
N TRP A 32 10.01 -3.70 -2.75
CA TRP A 32 8.69 -3.80 -2.16
C TRP A 32 8.07 -5.17 -2.47
N GLU A 33 8.10 -6.04 -1.47
CA GLU A 33 7.46 -7.36 -1.54
C GLU A 33 5.92 -7.23 -1.59
N PRO A 34 5.24 -8.07 -2.39
CA PRO A 34 3.79 -8.09 -2.41
C PRO A 34 3.21 -8.55 -1.07
N VAL A 35 1.96 -8.17 -0.84
CA VAL A 35 1.14 -8.69 0.25
C VAL A 35 0.76 -10.13 -0.06
N THR A 36 0.86 -11.02 0.92
CA THR A 36 0.39 -12.41 0.83
C THR A 36 -0.71 -12.66 1.86
N PRO A 37 -1.51 -13.74 1.73
CA PRO A 37 -2.51 -14.09 2.72
C PRO A 37 -1.94 -14.28 4.14
N ASP A 38 -0.68 -14.72 4.22
CA ASP A 38 0.00 -15.03 5.48
C ASP A 38 0.77 -13.82 6.05
N LYS A 39 1.07 -12.82 5.23
CA LYS A 39 1.93 -11.69 5.61
C LYS A 39 1.46 -10.38 4.97
N LEU A 40 1.01 -9.47 5.83
CA LEU A 40 0.62 -8.12 5.43
C LEU A 40 1.85 -7.21 5.35
N ASN A 41 2.69 -7.47 4.35
CA ASN A 41 3.86 -6.65 4.02
C ASN A 41 3.45 -5.21 3.65
N TYR A 42 4.21 -4.24 4.15
CA TYR A 42 4.07 -2.85 3.74
C TYR A 42 5.45 -2.19 3.65
N PHE A 43 5.53 -1.14 2.85
CA PHE A 43 6.73 -0.31 2.77
C PHE A 43 6.52 0.95 3.62
N TYR A 44 7.36 1.16 4.62
CA TYR A 44 7.30 2.33 5.47
C TYR A 44 7.96 3.53 4.77
N ILE A 45 7.21 4.62 4.64
CA ILE A 45 7.68 5.88 4.05
C ILE A 45 7.66 6.94 5.15
N GLY A 46 8.81 7.20 5.77
CA GLY A 46 8.96 8.17 6.85
C GLY A 46 10.41 8.62 7.04
N HIS A 47 10.84 8.78 8.29
CA HIS A 47 12.23 9.17 8.61
C HIS A 47 13.26 8.11 8.22
N HIS A 48 12.83 6.85 8.20
CA HIS A 48 13.57 5.74 7.59
C HIS A 48 12.69 5.14 6.49
N LEU A 49 13.33 4.47 5.53
CA LEU A 49 12.65 3.67 4.52
C LEU A 49 12.94 2.20 4.81
N GLY A 50 11.97 1.33 4.55
CA GLY A 50 12.17 -0.11 4.68
C GLY A 50 10.86 -0.88 4.74
N LEU A 51 10.99 -2.21 4.66
CA LEU A 51 9.86 -3.12 4.80
C LEU A 51 9.45 -3.33 6.25
N GLY A 52 8.14 -3.42 6.45
CA GLY A 52 7.52 -3.88 7.68
C GLY A 52 6.43 -4.90 7.37
N SER A 53 5.91 -5.55 8.41
CA SER A 53 4.76 -6.44 8.33
C SER A 53 3.73 -6.09 9.40
N GLU A 54 2.47 -6.46 9.16
CA GLU A 54 1.40 -6.39 10.16
C GLU A 54 1.15 -4.95 10.65
N LEU A 55 0.99 -4.01 9.70
CA LEU A 55 0.78 -2.60 10.01
C LEU A 55 -0.46 -2.43 10.91
N LEU A 56 -0.24 -1.92 12.12
CA LEU A 56 -1.29 -1.65 13.11
C LEU A 56 -2.17 -2.89 13.39
N GLN A 57 -1.55 -4.08 13.49
CA GLN A 57 -2.23 -5.37 13.62
C GLN A 57 -3.34 -5.38 14.66
N GLU A 58 -3.11 -4.81 15.85
CA GLU A 58 -4.12 -4.74 16.92
C GLU A 58 -5.39 -4.00 16.47
N ARG A 59 -5.24 -2.88 15.75
CA ARG A 59 -6.37 -2.11 15.24
C ARG A 59 -7.06 -2.85 14.09
N ALA A 60 -6.29 -3.48 13.20
CA ALA A 60 -6.84 -4.29 12.12
C ALA A 60 -7.70 -5.44 12.69
N ASN A 61 -7.19 -6.14 13.70
CA ASN A 61 -7.89 -7.22 14.41
C ASN A 61 -9.15 -6.71 15.11
N PHE A 62 -9.07 -5.55 15.76
CA PHE A 62 -10.22 -4.90 16.38
C PHE A 62 -11.33 -4.65 15.34
N TRP A 63 -11.03 -4.02 14.21
CA TRP A 63 -12.02 -3.73 13.18
C TRP A 63 -12.59 -5.00 12.53
N ALA A 64 -11.76 -6.03 12.32
CA ALA A 64 -12.20 -7.32 11.79
C ALA A 64 -13.11 -8.10 12.76
N SER A 65 -13.01 -7.84 14.07
CA SER A 65 -13.85 -8.49 15.08
C SER A 65 -15.26 -7.94 15.18
N LEU A 66 -15.53 -6.77 14.58
CA LEU A 66 -16.85 -6.15 14.66
C LEU A 66 -17.87 -6.93 13.81
N PRO A 67 -19.12 -7.08 14.27
CA PRO A 67 -20.15 -7.71 13.47
C PRO A 67 -20.41 -6.85 12.23
N ILE A 68 -20.33 -7.47 11.05
CA ILE A 68 -20.80 -6.83 9.83
C ILE A 68 -22.32 -6.73 9.96
N ARG A 69 -22.83 -5.50 10.01
CA ARG A 69 -24.27 -5.27 9.95
C ARG A 69 -24.71 -5.76 8.57
N ASP A 70 -25.55 -6.79 8.52
CA ASP A 70 -26.21 -7.17 7.28
C ASP A 70 -26.89 -5.92 6.72
N LYS A 71 -26.62 -5.60 5.45
CA LYS A 71 -27.31 -4.54 4.74
C LYS A 71 -28.76 -4.98 4.56
N GLU A 72 -29.57 -4.91 5.61
CA GLU A 72 -31.01 -4.74 5.41
C GLU A 72 -31.16 -3.43 4.65
N THR A 73 -31.43 -3.60 3.35
CA THR A 73 -31.83 -2.61 2.35
C THR A 73 -32.25 -1.27 2.95
N VAL A 74 -31.32 -0.33 3.02
CA VAL A 74 -31.68 1.09 3.02
C VAL A 74 -32.22 1.35 1.61
N GLN A 75 -33.53 1.13 1.41
CA GLN A 75 -34.25 1.79 0.33
C GLN A 75 -34.11 3.28 0.60
N ALA A 76 -33.17 3.93 -0.09
CA ALA A 76 -33.17 5.37 -0.19
C ALA A 76 -34.56 5.76 -0.70
N ARG A 77 -35.37 6.38 0.17
CA ARG A 77 -36.56 7.08 -0.27
C ARG A 77 -36.07 8.27 -1.08
N ASP A 78 -35.91 8.07 -2.37
CA ASP A 78 -35.85 9.18 -3.32
C ASP A 78 -37.26 9.78 -3.38
N GLU A 79 -37.56 10.67 -2.43
CA GLU A 79 -38.67 11.61 -2.52
C GLU A 79 -38.16 12.86 -3.25
N LEU A 80 -38.34 12.90 -4.58
CA LEU A 80 -38.35 14.12 -5.40
C LEU A 80 -39.49 14.05 -6.42
#